data_AF-A0A928CNH3-F1
#
_entry.id   AF-A0A928CNH3-F1
#
_cell.length_a   1.000
_cell.length_b   1.000
_cell.length_c   1.000
_cell.angle_alpha   90.00
_cell.angle_beta   90.00
_cell.angle_gamma   90.00
#
_symmetry.space_group_name_H-M   'P 1'
#
loop_
_entity.id
_entity.type
_entity.pdbx_description
1 polymer ?
#
loop_
_entity_poly.entity_id
_entity_poly.type
_entity_poly.pdbx_seq_one_letter_code
_entity_poly.pdbx_strand_id
1 'polypeptide(L)'
;MIPSDHFVRFYNEVFKFLDEKNGLQAYYEEISRHQELHCLKEFQEKGLQGVYDYYVKIRKEENCDLDLILNGHELILKMNKCPSLSKALDNDAGACRKYCLHCPGWTCGIYRKAGLYQVYALMGLDDPQCCEWIYDDLKAAEAKYRELAAVTPPDELFASFPPPA
;
A
#
# COMPACT_ATOMS: atom_id res chain seq x y z
N MET A 1 -22.80 -13.85 5.14
CA MET A 1 -21.44 -13.54 4.65
C MET A 1 -21.62 -12.57 3.49
N ILE A 2 -21.02 -11.39 3.55
CA ILE A 2 -21.04 -10.43 2.43
C ILE A 2 -19.97 -10.87 1.43
N PRO A 3 -20.25 -10.96 0.11
CA PRO A 3 -19.22 -11.27 -0.88
C PRO A 3 -18.10 -10.22 -0.88
N SER A 4 -16.84 -10.63 -1.10
CA SER A 4 -15.68 -9.73 -1.12
C SER A 4 -15.85 -8.56 -2.11
N ASP A 5 -16.55 -8.78 -3.22
CA ASP A 5 -16.84 -7.74 -4.22
C ASP A 5 -17.72 -6.61 -3.66
N HIS A 6 -18.64 -6.92 -2.75
CA HIS A 6 -19.50 -5.92 -2.13
C HIS A 6 -18.73 -5.09 -1.09
N PHE A 7 -17.69 -5.64 -0.46
CA PHE A 7 -16.83 -4.90 0.45
C PHE A 7 -16.07 -3.79 -0.28
N VAL A 8 -15.50 -4.08 -1.45
CA VAL A 8 -14.78 -3.07 -2.24
C VAL A 8 -15.68 -1.90 -2.62
N ARG A 9 -16.91 -2.19 -3.08
CA ARG A 9 -17.91 -1.16 -3.41
C ARG A 9 -18.34 -0.36 -2.17
N PHE A 10 -18.52 -1.02 -1.03
CA PHE A 10 -18.84 -0.33 0.22
C PHE A 10 -17.72 0.61 0.67
N TYR A 11 -16.46 0.13 0.73
CA TYR A 11 -15.34 0.97 1.13
C TYR A 11 -15.12 2.12 0.16
N ASN A 12 -15.37 1.93 -1.14
CA ASN A 12 -15.33 3.01 -2.13
C ASN A 12 -16.28 4.17 -1.77
N GLU A 13 -17.52 3.88 -1.38
CA GLU A 13 -18.47 4.91 -0.96
C GLU A 13 -18.08 5.55 0.38
N VAL A 14 -17.56 4.76 1.32
CA VAL A 14 -16.98 5.29 2.57
C VAL A 14 -15.83 6.25 2.27
N PHE A 15 -14.95 5.91 1.31
CA PHE A 15 -13.83 6.76 0.95
C PHE A 15 -14.30 8.06 0.31
N LYS A 16 -15.29 8.04 -0.58
CA LYS A 16 -15.90 9.26 -1.14
C LYS A 16 -16.44 10.18 -0.04
N PHE A 17 -17.24 9.62 0.87
CA PHE A 17 -17.80 10.37 1.99
C PHE A 17 -16.72 10.97 2.92
N LEU A 18 -15.67 10.20 3.20
CA LEU A 18 -14.55 10.67 4.01
C LEU A 18 -13.70 11.70 3.28
N ASP A 19 -13.52 11.59 1.97
CA ASP A 19 -12.75 12.55 1.17
C ASP A 19 -13.41 13.93 1.20
N GLU A 20 -14.74 13.99 1.04
CA GLU A 20 -15.54 15.22 1.18
C GLU A 20 -15.38 15.90 2.55
N LYS A 21 -15.02 15.12 3.57
CA LYS A 21 -14.83 15.57 4.95
C LYS A 21 -13.37 15.69 5.37
N ASN A 22 -12.42 15.49 4.45
CA ASN A 22 -10.97 15.40 4.74
C ASN A 22 -10.63 14.36 5.82
N GLY A 23 -11.40 13.27 5.91
CA GLY A 23 -11.29 12.24 6.94
C GLY A 23 -10.48 10.99 6.54
N LEU A 24 -10.02 10.89 5.29
CA LEU A 24 -9.32 9.70 4.78
C LEU A 24 -8.05 9.37 5.57
N GLN A 25 -7.23 10.36 5.87
CA GLN A 25 -5.96 10.16 6.56
C GLN A 25 -6.15 9.49 7.92
N ALA A 26 -7.03 10.05 8.76
CA ALA A 26 -7.32 9.50 10.09
C ALA A 26 -7.92 8.07 9.99
N TYR A 27 -8.70 7.81 8.95
CA TYR A 27 -9.27 6.49 8.71
C TYR A 27 -8.19 5.46 8.34
N TYR A 28 -7.25 5.80 7.47
CA TYR A 28 -6.14 4.92 7.09
C TYR A 28 -5.16 4.66 8.24
N GLU A 29 -4.92 5.67 9.08
CA GLU A 29 -4.14 5.52 10.32
C GLU A 29 -4.79 4.54 11.29
N GLU A 30 -6.13 4.58 11.41
CA GLU A 30 -6.85 3.62 12.24
C GLU A 30 -6.82 2.20 11.65
N ILE A 31 -6.90 2.05 10.32
CA ILE A 31 -6.66 0.76 9.65
C ILE A 31 -5.25 0.26 9.95
N SER A 32 -4.24 1.12 9.83
CA SER A 32 -2.84 0.80 10.16
C SER A 32 -2.73 0.25 11.58
N ARG A 33 -3.32 0.96 12.56
CA ARG A 33 -3.36 0.57 13.97
C ARG A 33 -4.00 -0.81 14.18
N HIS A 34 -5.09 -1.09 13.48
CA HIS A 34 -5.77 -2.38 13.56
C HIS A 34 -4.96 -3.51 12.91
N GLN A 35 -4.31 -3.24 11.77
CA GLN A 35 -3.52 -4.23 11.03
C GLN A 35 -2.27 -4.69 11.79
N GLU A 36 -1.81 -3.93 12.78
CA GLU A 36 -0.74 -4.34 13.68
C GLU A 36 -1.03 -5.67 14.38
N LEU A 37 -2.30 -5.94 14.72
CA LEU A 37 -2.75 -7.19 15.35
C LEU A 37 -2.52 -8.42 14.46
N HIS A 38 -2.41 -8.23 13.15
CA HIS A 38 -2.33 -9.31 12.18
C HIS A 38 -0.90 -9.57 11.70
N CYS A 39 -0.07 -8.53 11.58
CA CYS A 39 1.19 -8.64 10.85
C CYS A 39 2.42 -8.04 11.56
N LEU A 40 2.26 -7.11 12.51
CA LEU A 40 3.40 -6.37 13.06
C LEU A 40 4.43 -7.28 13.73
N LYS A 41 3.97 -8.24 14.53
CA LYS A 41 4.85 -9.19 15.22
C LYS A 41 5.72 -9.97 14.24
N GLU A 42 5.11 -10.50 13.18
CA GLU A 42 5.79 -11.28 12.16
C GLU A 42 6.83 -10.42 11.42
N PHE A 43 6.48 -9.17 11.09
CA PHE A 43 7.38 -8.24 10.42
C PHE A 43 8.59 -7.88 11.30
N GLN A 44 8.39 -7.72 12.60
CA GLN A 44 9.47 -7.45 13.56
C GLN A 44 10.39 -8.66 13.75
N GLU A 45 9.83 -9.87 13.84
CA GLU A 45 10.61 -11.08 14.11
C GLU A 45 11.37 -11.58 12.87
N LYS A 46 10.80 -11.39 11.67
CA LYS A 46 11.34 -11.96 10.43
C LYS A 46 11.78 -10.91 9.39
N GLY A 47 11.63 -9.62 9.69
CA GLY A 47 11.98 -8.54 8.76
C GLY A 47 11.27 -8.67 7.42
N LEU A 48 12.00 -8.46 6.33
CA LEU A 48 11.50 -8.55 4.96
C LEU A 48 10.91 -9.92 4.61
N GLN A 49 11.41 -11.01 5.20
CA GLN A 49 10.84 -12.34 4.99
C GLN A 49 9.42 -12.43 5.57
N GLY A 50 9.18 -11.82 6.74
CA GLY A 50 7.84 -11.77 7.34
C GLY A 50 6.85 -11.00 6.47
N VAL A 51 7.30 -9.90 5.85
CA VAL A 51 6.49 -9.14 4.90
C VAL A 51 6.21 -9.95 3.63
N TYR A 52 7.23 -10.61 3.07
CA TYR A 52 7.07 -11.49 1.91
C TYR A 52 6.06 -12.61 2.18
N ASP A 53 6.19 -13.33 3.30
CA ASP A 53 5.30 -14.43 3.68
C ASP A 53 3.84 -13.95 3.82
N TYR A 54 3.64 -12.78 4.41
CA TYR A 54 2.33 -12.14 4.51
C TYR A 54 1.73 -11.86 3.13
N TYR A 55 2.48 -11.26 2.21
CA TYR A 55 1.94 -10.96 0.87
C TYR A 55 1.79 -12.18 -0.02
N VAL A 56 2.57 -13.25 0.17
CA VAL A 56 2.31 -14.54 -0.50
C VAL A 56 0.92 -15.06 -0.13
N LYS A 57 0.54 -14.93 1.15
CA LYS A 57 -0.80 -15.27 1.62
C LYS A 57 -1.87 -14.34 1.05
N ILE A 58 -1.70 -13.02 1.18
CA ILE A 58 -2.67 -12.02 0.68
C ILE A 58 -2.89 -12.18 -0.83
N ARG A 59 -1.83 -12.34 -1.62
CA ARG A 59 -1.92 -12.56 -3.07
C ARG A 59 -2.85 -13.73 -3.42
N LYS A 60 -2.79 -14.81 -2.65
CA LYS A 60 -3.64 -15.99 -2.86
C LYS A 60 -5.08 -15.75 -2.39
N GLU A 61 -5.27 -15.13 -1.24
CA GLU A 61 -6.59 -14.90 -0.64
C GLU A 61 -7.42 -13.86 -1.40
N GLU A 62 -6.76 -12.83 -1.91
CA GLU A 62 -7.40 -11.73 -2.65
C GLU A 62 -7.35 -11.91 -4.18
N ASN A 63 -6.68 -12.97 -4.66
CA ASN A 63 -6.47 -13.25 -6.07
C ASN A 63 -5.81 -12.05 -6.80
N CYS A 64 -4.73 -11.53 -6.21
CA CYS A 64 -3.99 -10.38 -6.74
C CYS A 64 -3.04 -10.81 -7.86
N ASP A 65 -3.00 -10.02 -8.92
CA ASP A 65 -1.91 -10.08 -9.91
C ASP A 65 -0.72 -9.25 -9.39
N LEU A 66 0.08 -9.92 -8.54
CA LEU A 66 1.18 -9.32 -7.77
C LEU A 66 2.45 -10.16 -7.91
N ASP A 67 3.50 -9.54 -8.44
CA ASP A 67 4.85 -10.09 -8.40
C ASP A 67 5.51 -9.72 -7.07
N LEU A 68 6.16 -10.71 -6.45
CA LEU A 68 6.90 -10.58 -5.20
C LEU A 68 8.35 -10.97 -5.44
N ILE A 69 9.27 -10.04 -5.22
CA ILE A 69 10.70 -10.24 -5.47
C ILE A 69 11.46 -9.89 -4.18
N LEU A 70 12.00 -10.90 -3.52
CA LEU A 70 12.82 -10.74 -2.30
C LEU A 70 14.29 -10.94 -2.63
N ASN A 71 15.09 -9.90 -2.47
CA ASN A 71 16.52 -9.86 -2.82
C ASN A 71 17.34 -9.28 -1.66
N GLY A 72 17.79 -10.12 -0.74
CA GLY A 72 18.66 -9.69 0.37
C GLY A 72 18.02 -8.61 1.24
N HIS A 73 18.40 -7.35 1.02
CA HIS A 73 17.97 -6.16 1.76
C HIS A 73 16.80 -5.41 1.11
N GLU A 74 16.17 -6.00 0.10
CA GLU A 74 15.07 -5.39 -0.65
C GLU A 74 13.94 -6.41 -0.87
N LEU A 75 12.71 -5.96 -0.64
CA LEU A 75 11.50 -6.64 -1.09
C LEU A 75 10.74 -5.70 -2.05
N ILE A 76 10.42 -6.20 -3.24
CA ILE A 76 9.63 -5.49 -4.24
C ILE A 76 8.27 -6.16 -4.38
N LEU A 77 7.23 -5.34 -4.28
CA LEU A 77 5.85 -5.69 -4.59
C LEU A 77 5.46 -4.93 -5.86
N LYS A 78 5.29 -5.66 -6.96
CA LYS A 78 4.82 -5.07 -8.22
C LYS A 78 3.39 -5.52 -8.49
N MET A 79 2.44 -4.62 -8.25
CA MET A 79 1.04 -4.85 -8.52
C MET A 79 0.79 -4.62 -10.02
N ASN A 80 0.58 -5.69 -10.77
CA ASN A 80 0.27 -5.64 -12.19
C ASN A 80 -1.23 -5.39 -12.44
N LYS A 81 -2.08 -5.82 -11.50
CA LYS A 81 -3.53 -5.50 -11.51
C LYS A 81 -4.14 -5.56 -10.11
N CYS A 82 -4.36 -4.39 -9.52
CA CYS A 82 -5.01 -4.25 -8.22
C CYS A 82 -6.46 -4.76 -8.28
N PRO A 83 -6.84 -5.79 -7.51
CA PRO A 83 -8.21 -6.32 -7.54
C PRO A 83 -9.22 -5.31 -6.99
N SER A 84 -8.82 -4.52 -6.00
CA SER A 84 -9.68 -3.54 -5.33
C SER A 84 -9.98 -2.34 -6.22
N LEU A 85 -8.96 -1.69 -6.80
CA LEU A 85 -9.20 -0.57 -7.73
C LEU A 85 -9.94 -1.03 -8.99
N SER A 86 -9.58 -2.19 -9.56
CA SER A 86 -10.26 -2.73 -10.75
C SER A 86 -11.77 -2.86 -10.52
N LYS A 87 -12.19 -3.35 -9.35
CA LYS A 87 -13.61 -3.47 -8.98
C LYS A 87 -14.27 -2.13 -8.65
N ALA A 88 -13.51 -1.18 -8.09
CA ALA A 88 -14.02 0.17 -7.82
C ALA A 88 -14.25 0.96 -9.11
N LEU A 89 -13.41 0.75 -10.13
CA LEU A 89 -13.57 1.32 -11.47
C LEU A 89 -14.71 0.64 -12.25
N ASP A 90 -14.90 -0.67 -12.07
CA ASP A 90 -16.05 -1.43 -12.59
C ASP A 90 -17.32 -1.24 -11.70
N ASN A 91 -17.66 0.02 -11.47
CA ASN A 91 -18.80 0.42 -10.64
C ASN A 91 -19.57 1.57 -11.30
N ASP A 92 -20.89 1.48 -11.29
CA ASP A 92 -21.79 2.49 -11.87
C ASP A 92 -21.84 3.79 -11.05
N ALA A 93 -21.48 3.73 -9.76
CA ALA A 93 -21.31 4.91 -8.91
C ALA A 93 -19.94 5.60 -9.08
N GLY A 94 -19.04 5.07 -9.91
CA GLY A 94 -17.66 5.56 -10.08
C GLY A 94 -16.74 5.28 -8.88
N ALA A 95 -15.43 5.44 -9.07
CA ALA A 95 -14.42 5.23 -8.02
C ALA A 95 -14.14 6.52 -7.22
N CYS A 96 -13.76 6.38 -5.94
CA CYS A 96 -13.14 7.46 -5.19
C CYS A 96 -11.84 7.87 -5.88
N ARG A 97 -11.65 9.16 -6.20
CA ARG A 97 -10.43 9.63 -6.88
C ARG A 97 -9.16 9.33 -6.08
N LYS A 98 -9.25 9.33 -4.74
CA LYS A 98 -8.13 9.06 -3.84
C LYS A 98 -8.10 7.61 -3.35
N TYR A 99 -8.75 6.69 -4.06
CA TYR A 99 -8.87 5.29 -3.64
C TYR A 99 -7.50 4.68 -3.35
N CYS A 100 -6.55 4.82 -4.29
CA CYS A 100 -5.22 4.22 -4.18
C CYS A 100 -4.37 4.74 -3.00
N LEU A 101 -4.72 5.90 -2.42
CA LEU A 101 -4.00 6.45 -1.26
C LEU A 101 -4.17 5.59 0.00
N HIS A 102 -5.16 4.68 0.02
CA HIS A 102 -5.38 3.80 1.17
C HIS A 102 -4.18 2.88 1.42
N CYS A 103 -3.57 2.29 0.40
CA CYS A 103 -2.45 1.36 0.55
C CYS A 103 -1.28 2.02 1.28
N PRO A 104 -0.61 3.06 0.75
CA PRO A 104 0.47 3.73 1.47
C PRO A 104 -0.02 4.35 2.78
N GLY A 105 -1.29 4.78 2.85
CA GLY A 105 -1.89 5.35 4.05
C GLY A 105 -1.87 4.41 5.26
N TRP A 106 -2.12 3.11 5.08
CA TRP A 106 -2.10 2.15 6.19
C TRP A 106 -0.77 1.41 6.34
N THR A 107 -0.04 1.15 5.25
CA THR A 107 1.19 0.36 5.30
C THR A 107 2.38 1.11 5.90
N CYS A 108 2.52 2.41 5.59
CA CYS A 108 3.66 3.23 6.02
C CYS A 108 3.89 3.17 7.53
N GLY A 109 2.80 3.26 8.30
CA GLY A 109 2.84 3.22 9.76
C GLY A 109 3.37 1.88 10.31
N ILE A 110 2.98 0.77 9.69
CA ILE A 110 3.33 -0.58 10.15
C ILE A 110 4.80 -0.87 9.85
N TYR A 111 5.27 -0.59 8.63
CA TYR A 111 6.66 -0.83 8.28
C TYR A 111 7.61 -0.01 9.14
N ARG A 112 7.28 1.27 9.37
CA ARG A 112 8.05 2.10 10.30
C ARG A 112 8.14 1.49 11.70
N LYS A 113 7.04 0.94 12.23
CA LYS A 113 7.02 0.27 13.54
C LYS A 113 7.76 -1.07 13.54
N ALA A 114 7.87 -1.72 12.38
CA ALA A 114 8.64 -2.94 12.19
C ALA A 114 10.14 -2.68 12.00
N GLY A 115 10.58 -1.42 11.90
CA GLY A 115 11.97 -1.07 11.57
C GLY A 115 12.30 -1.24 10.09
N LEU A 116 11.29 -1.17 9.22
CA LEU A 116 11.40 -1.29 7.78
C LEU A 116 11.03 0.03 7.08
N TYR A 117 11.59 0.25 5.91
CA TYR A 117 11.51 1.50 5.16
C TYR A 117 10.86 1.27 3.81
N GLN A 118 9.69 1.89 3.62
CA GLN A 118 8.87 1.74 2.43
C GLN A 118 9.07 2.94 1.50
N VAL A 119 9.15 2.66 0.20
CA VAL A 119 8.94 3.62 -0.88
C VAL A 119 7.81 3.07 -1.75
N TYR A 120 6.79 3.87 -2.02
CA TYR A 120 5.58 3.45 -2.72
C TYR A 120 5.30 4.40 -3.87
N ALA A 121 5.18 3.88 -5.09
CA ALA A 121 4.86 4.64 -6.28
C ALA A 121 3.52 4.16 -6.88
N LEU A 122 2.60 5.10 -7.03
CA LEU A 122 1.40 4.93 -7.85
C LEU A 122 1.77 5.21 -9.32
N MET A 123 1.08 4.51 -10.24
CA MET A 123 1.23 4.72 -11.69
C MET A 123 0.12 5.63 -12.25
N GLY A 124 -0.65 6.24 -11.35
CA GLY A 124 -1.90 6.96 -11.62
C GLY A 124 -2.95 6.60 -10.58
N LEU A 125 -3.86 7.54 -10.30
CA LEU A 125 -4.95 7.32 -9.34
C LEU A 125 -6.09 6.44 -9.89
N ASP A 126 -6.16 6.28 -11.21
CA ASP A 126 -7.10 5.44 -11.96
C ASP A 126 -6.40 4.27 -12.70
N ASP A 127 -5.08 4.12 -12.55
CA ASP A 127 -4.34 2.96 -13.05
C ASP A 127 -4.30 1.88 -11.96
N PRO A 128 -4.82 0.67 -12.19
CA PRO A 128 -4.76 -0.44 -11.24
C PRO A 128 -3.35 -1.05 -11.12
N GLN A 129 -2.31 -0.24 -11.24
CA GLN A 129 -0.91 -0.62 -11.11
C GLN A 129 -0.18 0.27 -10.11
N CYS A 130 0.68 -0.35 -9.31
CA CYS A 130 1.55 0.34 -8.39
C CYS A 130 2.78 -0.52 -8.10
N CYS A 131 3.81 0.11 -7.56
CA CYS A 131 5.00 -0.59 -7.14
C CYS A 131 5.44 -0.09 -5.77
N GLU A 132 5.86 -1.04 -4.95
CA GLU A 132 6.33 -0.80 -3.60
C GLU A 132 7.68 -1.47 -3.42
N TRP A 133 8.59 -0.74 -2.78
CA TRP A 133 9.91 -1.21 -2.38
C TRP A 133 10.01 -1.09 -0.86
N ILE A 134 10.47 -2.15 -0.22
CA ILE A 134 10.62 -2.23 1.22
C ILE A 134 12.06 -2.65 1.52
N TYR A 135 12.72 -1.88 2.36
CA TYR A 135 14.11 -2.08 2.74
C TYR A 135 14.23 -2.25 4.25
N ASP A 136 15.24 -2.99 4.68
CA ASP A 136 15.71 -3.03 6.08
C ASP A 136 16.85 -2.01 6.33
N ASP A 137 17.31 -1.31 5.29
CA ASP A 137 18.30 -0.23 5.34
C ASP A 137 17.71 1.11 4.85
N LEU A 138 17.77 2.14 5.71
CA LEU A 138 17.22 3.46 5.42
C LEU A 138 17.92 4.14 4.23
N LYS A 139 19.24 3.97 4.08
CA LYS A 139 19.99 4.66 3.01
C LYS A 139 19.62 4.12 1.64
N ALA A 140 19.42 2.80 1.54
CA ALA A 140 18.90 2.15 0.35
C ALA A 140 17.51 2.68 -0.01
N ALA A 141 16.61 2.80 0.98
CA ALA A 141 15.28 3.36 0.78
C ALA A 141 15.31 4.83 0.33
N GLU A 142 16.14 5.68 0.95
CA GLU A 142 16.32 7.07 0.52
C GLU A 142 16.91 7.19 -0.89
N ALA A 143 17.84 6.30 -1.25
CA ALA A 143 18.39 6.25 -2.60
C ALA A 143 17.29 5.91 -3.63
N LYS A 144 16.43 4.92 -3.32
CA LYS A 144 15.30 4.57 -4.17
C LYS A 144 14.28 5.69 -4.28
N TYR A 145 13.96 6.35 -3.16
CA TYR A 145 13.07 7.51 -3.17
C TYR A 145 13.60 8.63 -4.08
N ARG A 146 14.90 8.96 -4.00
CA ARG A 146 15.52 9.98 -4.87
C ARG A 146 15.49 9.57 -6.35
N GLU A 147 15.72 8.30 -6.66
CA GLU A 147 15.61 7.76 -8.02
C GLU A 147 14.20 7.99 -8.59
N LEU A 148 13.16 7.65 -7.81
CA LEU A 148 11.77 7.75 -8.26
C LEU A 148 11.26 9.20 -8.26
N ALA A 149 11.67 10.02 -7.29
CA ALA A 149 11.26 11.44 -7.21
C ALA A 149 11.67 12.26 -8.44
N ALA A 150 12.64 11.79 -9.24
CA ALA A 150 13.04 12.42 -10.49
C ALA A 150 12.02 12.22 -11.64
N VAL A 151 11.14 11.21 -11.54
CA VAL A 151 10.25 10.79 -12.62
C VAL A 151 8.79 10.61 -12.20
N THR A 152 8.50 10.48 -10.90
CA THR A 152 7.16 10.25 -10.35
C THR A 152 6.61 11.55 -9.75
N PRO A 153 5.33 11.90 -10.02
CA PRO A 153 4.68 13.05 -9.39
C PRO A 153 4.70 12.97 -7.85
N PRO A 154 4.87 14.10 -7.12
CA PRO A 154 4.94 14.09 -5.66
C PRO A 154 3.69 13.55 -4.96
N ASP A 155 2.52 13.66 -5.57
CA ASP A 155 1.24 13.13 -5.06
C ASP A 155 1.02 11.64 -5.37
N GLU A 156 1.97 11.01 -6.08
CA GLU A 156 1.98 9.59 -6.43
C GLU A 156 3.16 8.84 -5.81
N LEU A 157 4.06 9.53 -5.11
CA LEU A 157 5.23 8.95 -4.45
C LEU A 157 5.14 9.12 -2.93
N PHE A 158 5.23 8.02 -2.20
CA PHE A 158 5.13 7.98 -0.75
C PHE A 158 6.33 7.27 -0.13
N ALA A 159 6.63 7.62 1.13
CA ALA A 159 7.65 6.95 1.92
C ALA A 159 7.20 6.79 3.37
N SER A 160 7.63 5.72 4.04
CA SER A 160 7.40 5.53 5.49
C SER A 160 8.36 6.32 6.39
N PHE A 161 9.27 7.07 5.76
CA PHE A 161 10.28 7.91 6.39
C PHE A 161 10.17 9.36 5.87
N PRO A 162 10.64 10.36 6.63
CA PRO A 162 10.71 11.72 6.13
C PRO A 162 11.52 11.78 4.83
N PRO A 163 11.03 12.43 3.76
CA PRO A 163 11.79 12.60 2.54
C PRO A 163 13.17 13.23 2.84
N PRO A 164 14.26 12.72 2.24
CA PRO A 164 15.57 13.33 2.40
C PRO A 164 15.56 14.77 1.86
N ALA A 165 16.28 15.66 2.55
CA ALA A 165 16.44 17.06 2.16
C ALA A 165 17.18 17.23 0.82
#